data_AF-A0A2V7VMP2-F1
#
_entry.id   AF-A0A2V7VMP2-F1
#
_cell.length_a   1.000
_cell.length_b   1.000
_cell.length_c   1.000
_cell.angle_alpha   90.00
_cell.angle_beta   90.00
_cell.angle_gamma   90.00
#
_symmetry.space_group_name_H-M   'P 1'
#
loop_
_entity.id
_entity.type
_entity.pdbx_description
1 polymer ?
#
loop_
_entity_poly.entity_id
_entity_poly.type
_entity_poly.pdbx_seq_one_letter_code
_entity_poly.pdbx_strand_id
1 'polypeptide(L)'
;MRGSLSCPLRCGDGGSAAGRRAVKALRGLGVAALLLVLAHAVWSRSGRSVPEGPPDPGLEVALAWRDEGAGNLLAVQPYMVPADYASQERFQAKLDAYLAAAASRGLLNEKTVAVFPEYLGTWLAALGEKASVYRSGSVHAALRLVAFTHPLAFARALLTSGERDRAKAALFRMKAATMAGAYQDAFARLAARWRITIVAGSIVLPSPRVEAGRLVAGDGSLENVSAIFRPDGGVEDALVRKAYPIEEEKAFLVACPLSGLPVFATPAGRLGVLICADSWYPEAYRLLRAKKIDLLVVPSYAADDDCWNRPWRGYDGAPAPSDVDPADVGRLTEGGAWSRYALAGRFASSGARAGVNVFLRGELWDLGDDGRSVLVSAEGEAKATEGSRRDGPAILNQWVPARPRP
;
A
#
# COMPACT_ATOMS: atom_id res chain seq x y z
N MET A 1 59.23 -76.30 -30.82
CA MET A 1 57.79 -76.60 -30.62
C MET A 1 57.47 -76.22 -29.18
N ARG A 2 56.84 -75.07 -28.92
CA ARG A 2 55.39 -74.74 -28.91
C ARG A 2 54.78 -74.84 -27.50
N GLY A 3 54.15 -73.75 -27.06
CA GLY A 3 53.25 -73.61 -25.87
C GLY A 3 53.86 -72.72 -24.78
N SER A 4 53.66 -71.39 -24.66
CA SER A 4 52.40 -70.58 -24.56
C SER A 4 51.50 -71.05 -23.41
N LEU A 5 50.97 -70.24 -22.49
CA LEU A 5 50.85 -68.79 -22.32
C LEU A 5 50.26 -68.52 -20.91
N SER A 6 50.43 -67.30 -20.41
CA SER A 6 49.52 -66.55 -19.52
C SER A 6 49.28 -67.00 -18.06
N CYS A 7 49.88 -66.28 -17.11
CA CYS A 7 49.41 -66.13 -15.74
C CYS A 7 48.58 -64.83 -15.66
N PRO A 8 47.31 -64.83 -15.21
CA PRO A 8 46.55 -63.61 -15.11
C PRO A 8 46.86 -62.87 -13.81
N LEU A 9 47.34 -61.63 -13.96
CA LEU A 9 47.28 -60.61 -12.91
C LEU A 9 45.81 -60.42 -12.51
N ARG A 10 45.43 -60.91 -11.33
CA ARG A 10 44.21 -60.44 -10.65
C ARG A 10 44.47 -59.02 -10.15
N CYS A 11 44.07 -58.01 -10.94
CA CYS A 11 43.79 -56.70 -10.40
C CYS A 11 42.70 -56.85 -9.32
N GLY A 12 43.07 -56.63 -8.06
CA GLY A 12 42.11 -56.54 -6.98
C GLY A 12 41.26 -55.30 -7.17
N ASP A 13 40.02 -55.47 -7.60
CA ASP A 13 38.95 -54.47 -7.50
C ASP A 13 38.55 -54.32 -6.01
N GLY A 14 39.49 -53.80 -5.23
CA GLY A 14 39.35 -53.43 -3.83
C GLY A 14 38.65 -52.08 -3.68
N GLY A 15 37.53 -51.86 -4.38
CA GLY A 15 36.57 -50.83 -3.98
C GLY A 15 36.06 -51.20 -2.59
N SER A 16 36.70 -50.68 -1.54
CA SER A 16 36.37 -50.94 -0.14
C SER A 16 34.85 -50.93 0.06
N ALA A 17 34.30 -51.92 0.77
CA ALA A 17 32.87 -51.99 1.08
C ALA A 17 32.34 -50.68 1.70
N ALA A 18 33.21 -49.90 2.35
CA ALA A 18 32.92 -48.55 2.84
C ALA A 18 32.66 -47.55 1.71
N GLY A 19 33.43 -47.58 0.60
CA GLY A 19 33.23 -46.72 -0.57
C GLY A 19 31.91 -47.01 -1.31
N ARG A 20 31.53 -48.28 -1.46
CA ARG A 20 30.23 -48.66 -2.03
C ARG A 20 29.05 -48.27 -1.13
N ARG A 21 29.20 -48.33 0.20
CA ARG A 21 28.20 -47.85 1.16
C ARG A 21 28.10 -46.32 1.14
N ALA A 22 29.21 -45.60 1.05
CA ALA A 22 29.23 -44.14 0.95
C ALA A 22 28.53 -43.65 -0.33
N VAL A 23 28.82 -44.22 -1.50
CA VAL A 23 28.15 -43.86 -2.76
C VAL A 23 26.65 -44.17 -2.74
N LYS A 24 26.24 -45.29 -2.13
CA LYS A 24 24.80 -45.59 -1.94
C LYS A 24 24.13 -44.60 -0.98
N ALA A 25 24.80 -44.20 0.10
CA ALA A 25 24.30 -43.19 1.03
C ALA A 25 24.17 -41.81 0.36
N LEU A 26 25.19 -41.39 -0.41
CA LEU A 26 25.18 -40.15 -1.21
C LEU A 26 24.05 -40.15 -2.26
N ARG A 27 23.84 -41.28 -2.96
CA ARG A 27 22.72 -41.44 -3.90
C ARG A 27 21.36 -41.41 -3.19
N GLY A 28 21.25 -42.06 -2.03
CA GLY A 28 20.03 -42.04 -1.21
C GLY A 28 19.69 -40.64 -0.73
N LEU A 29 20.69 -39.87 -0.28
CA LEU A 29 20.54 -38.46 0.08
C LEU A 29 20.12 -37.60 -1.12
N GLY A 30 20.70 -37.83 -2.30
CA GLY A 30 20.32 -37.14 -3.53
C GLY A 30 18.87 -37.41 -3.97
N VAL A 31 18.42 -38.66 -3.88
CA VAL A 31 17.02 -39.02 -4.18
C VAL A 31 16.06 -38.40 -3.16
N ALA A 32 16.39 -38.45 -1.87
CA ALA A 32 15.59 -37.80 -0.83
C ALA A 32 15.49 -36.28 -1.05
N ALA A 33 16.60 -35.62 -1.38
CA ALA A 33 16.61 -34.19 -1.70
C ALA A 33 15.73 -33.87 -2.92
N LEU A 34 15.81 -34.67 -3.99
CA LEU A 34 14.97 -34.50 -5.17
C LEU A 34 13.48 -34.67 -4.85
N LEU A 35 13.12 -35.69 -4.06
CA LEU A 35 11.74 -35.91 -3.61
C LEU A 35 11.23 -34.74 -2.76
N LEU A 36 12.05 -34.18 -1.88
CA LEU A 36 11.71 -32.99 -1.10
C LEU A 36 11.49 -31.76 -1.99
N VAL A 37 12.34 -31.56 -3.00
CA VAL A 37 12.18 -30.48 -3.98
C VAL A 37 10.89 -30.65 -4.79
N LEU A 38 10.59 -31.86 -5.26
CA LEU A 38 9.36 -32.15 -6.00
C LEU A 38 8.11 -31.98 -5.11
N ALA A 39 8.14 -32.51 -3.88
CA ALA A 39 7.05 -32.35 -2.92
C ALA A 39 6.81 -30.87 -2.61
N HIS A 40 7.87 -30.09 -2.41
CA HIS A 40 7.79 -28.64 -2.22
C HIS A 40 7.22 -27.95 -3.47
N ALA A 41 7.65 -28.32 -4.67
CA ALA A 41 7.18 -27.75 -5.93
C ALA A 41 5.70 -28.06 -6.23
N VAL A 42 5.18 -29.19 -5.75
CA VAL A 42 3.74 -29.51 -5.78
C VAL A 42 3.01 -28.71 -4.72
N TRP A 43 3.51 -28.70 -3.48
CA TRP A 43 2.91 -27.97 -2.37
C TRP A 43 2.81 -26.47 -2.66
N SER A 44 3.85 -25.84 -3.22
CA SER A 44 3.89 -24.41 -3.52
C SER A 44 2.89 -23.99 -4.60
N ARG A 45 2.46 -24.92 -5.47
CA ARG A 45 1.47 -24.68 -6.53
C ARG A 45 0.03 -25.03 -6.12
N SER A 46 -0.15 -25.91 -5.16
CA SER A 46 -1.46 -26.33 -4.67
C SER A 46 -2.11 -25.33 -3.69
N GLY A 47 -3.41 -25.48 -3.42
CA GLY A 47 -4.10 -24.75 -2.33
C GLY A 47 -4.24 -23.24 -2.54
N ARG A 48 -4.29 -22.78 -3.80
CA ARG A 48 -4.48 -21.38 -4.20
C ARG A 48 -5.97 -21.05 -4.47
N SER A 49 -6.88 -21.68 -3.73
CA SER A 49 -8.30 -21.35 -3.78
C SER A 49 -8.54 -19.97 -3.18
N VAL A 50 -9.38 -19.18 -3.83
CA VAL A 50 -9.81 -17.88 -3.32
C VAL A 50 -10.81 -18.11 -2.19
N PRO A 51 -10.53 -17.70 -0.94
CA PRO A 51 -11.50 -17.82 0.14
C PRO A 51 -12.66 -16.86 -0.09
N GLU A 52 -13.86 -17.25 0.36
CA GLU A 52 -14.94 -16.29 0.55
C GLU A 52 -14.56 -15.33 1.67
N GLY A 53 -14.79 -14.03 1.42
CA GLY A 53 -14.62 -13.00 2.42
C GLY A 53 -15.91 -12.85 3.23
N PRO A 54 -15.83 -12.32 4.46
CA PRO A 54 -17.02 -11.90 5.18
C PRO A 54 -17.79 -10.84 4.34
N PRO A 55 -19.13 -10.76 4.49
CA PRO A 55 -19.88 -9.66 3.91
C PRO A 55 -19.38 -8.33 4.49
N ASP A 56 -19.40 -7.28 3.67
CA ASP A 56 -18.95 -5.96 4.11
C ASP A 56 -19.84 -5.44 5.25
N PRO A 57 -19.26 -4.76 6.25
CA PRO A 57 -20.05 -4.07 7.24
C PRO A 57 -20.92 -2.99 6.57
N GLY A 58 -22.01 -2.60 7.23
CA GLY A 58 -22.88 -1.53 6.73
C GLY A 58 -22.09 -0.24 6.44
N LEU A 59 -22.27 0.29 5.22
CA LEU A 59 -21.57 1.46 4.72
C LEU A 59 -22.09 2.77 5.33
N GLU A 60 -21.21 3.52 5.99
CA GLU A 60 -21.51 4.88 6.45
C GLU A 60 -21.31 5.90 5.31
N VAL A 61 -22.17 6.92 5.24
CA VAL A 61 -22.02 8.01 4.27
C VAL A 61 -22.11 9.34 5.00
N ALA A 62 -21.06 10.14 4.92
CA ALA A 62 -21.00 11.48 5.47
C ALA A 62 -20.93 12.52 4.35
N LEU A 63 -21.79 13.54 4.42
CA LEU A 63 -21.83 14.63 3.44
C LEU A 63 -21.45 15.93 4.14
N ALA A 64 -20.60 16.72 3.49
CA ALA A 64 -20.19 18.00 4.04
C ALA A 64 -20.15 19.10 2.97
N TRP A 65 -20.55 20.30 3.39
CA TRP A 65 -20.81 21.47 2.54
C TRP A 65 -21.90 21.18 1.48
N ARG A 66 -22.14 22.13 0.56
CA ARG A 66 -23.18 22.04 -0.47
C ARG A 66 -22.55 21.99 -1.85
N ASP A 67 -23.21 21.32 -2.78
CA ASP A 67 -22.81 21.32 -4.17
C ASP A 67 -23.07 22.69 -4.81
N GLU A 68 -22.00 23.36 -5.23
CA GLU A 68 -22.04 24.63 -5.95
C GLU A 68 -21.56 24.47 -7.41
N GLY A 69 -21.47 23.23 -7.91
CA GLY A 69 -21.05 22.91 -9.27
C GLY A 69 -19.55 22.96 -9.51
N ALA A 70 -18.73 23.11 -8.45
CA ALA A 70 -17.27 23.11 -8.54
C ALA A 70 -16.62 21.72 -8.35
N GLY A 71 -17.43 20.67 -8.20
CA GLY A 71 -16.97 19.29 -7.98
C GLY A 71 -16.82 18.95 -6.50
N ASN A 72 -16.22 17.80 -6.22
CA ASN A 72 -16.10 17.24 -4.87
C ASN A 72 -14.84 16.40 -4.70
N LEU A 73 -14.37 16.33 -3.46
CA LEU A 73 -13.42 15.33 -2.99
C LEU A 73 -14.23 14.19 -2.35
N LEU A 74 -14.13 12.99 -2.90
CA LEU A 74 -14.77 11.79 -2.38
C LEU A 74 -13.73 10.93 -1.67
N ALA A 75 -13.66 11.02 -0.35
CA ALA A 75 -12.81 10.15 0.46
C ALA A 75 -13.49 8.78 0.61
N VAL A 76 -12.86 7.75 0.05
CA VAL A 76 -13.31 6.36 0.13
C VAL A 76 -12.49 5.66 1.20
N GLN A 77 -13.14 5.29 2.29
CA GLN A 77 -12.57 4.53 3.40
C GLN A 77 -13.09 3.08 3.32
N PRO A 78 -12.46 2.21 2.53
CA PRO A 78 -12.89 0.84 2.38
C PRO A 78 -12.57 0.02 3.64
N TYR A 79 -13.40 -0.97 3.96
CA TYR A 79 -13.07 -2.02 4.92
C TYR A 79 -12.46 -3.20 4.17
N MET A 80 -11.14 -3.36 4.28
CA MET A 80 -10.36 -4.34 3.52
C MET A 80 -10.00 -5.56 4.35
N VAL A 81 -10.11 -6.74 3.76
CA VAL A 81 -9.63 -8.00 4.36
C VAL A 81 -8.63 -8.71 3.44
N PRO A 82 -7.78 -9.63 3.94
CA PRO A 82 -6.81 -10.34 3.11
C PRO A 82 -7.41 -11.03 1.87
N ALA A 83 -8.65 -11.53 1.97
CA ALA A 83 -9.36 -12.16 0.86
C ALA A 83 -9.67 -11.20 -0.31
N ASP A 84 -9.72 -9.89 -0.08
CA ASP A 84 -9.93 -8.90 -1.13
C ASP A 84 -8.70 -8.76 -2.03
N TYR A 85 -7.52 -9.11 -1.51
CA TYR A 85 -6.25 -9.09 -2.25
C TYR A 85 -5.95 -10.40 -2.98
N ALA A 86 -6.84 -11.39 -2.91
CA ALA A 86 -6.58 -12.72 -3.48
C ALA A 86 -6.47 -12.70 -5.02
N SER A 87 -7.21 -11.80 -5.67
CA SER A 87 -7.14 -11.56 -7.12
C SER A 87 -7.37 -10.08 -7.44
N GLN A 88 -6.96 -9.67 -8.64
CA GLN A 88 -7.11 -8.29 -9.10
C GLN A 88 -8.59 -7.95 -9.27
N GLU A 89 -9.38 -8.90 -9.73
CA GLU A 89 -10.82 -8.76 -9.95
C GLU A 89 -11.54 -8.50 -8.63
N ARG A 90 -11.17 -9.20 -7.55
CA ARG A 90 -11.76 -9.00 -6.22
C ARG A 90 -11.40 -7.63 -5.65
N PHE A 91 -10.11 -7.29 -5.71
CA PHE A 91 -9.63 -5.98 -5.26
C PHE A 91 -10.37 -4.86 -6.00
N GLN A 92 -10.44 -4.93 -7.34
CA GLN A 92 -11.14 -3.93 -8.14
C GLN A 92 -12.65 -3.91 -7.84
N ALA A 93 -13.31 -5.06 -7.78
CA ALA A 93 -14.76 -5.14 -7.52
C ALA A 93 -15.11 -4.58 -6.13
N LYS A 94 -14.26 -4.81 -5.13
CA LYS A 94 -14.42 -4.27 -3.78
C LYS A 94 -14.39 -2.73 -3.81
N LEU A 95 -13.41 -2.13 -4.48
CA LEU A 95 -13.32 -0.67 -4.60
C LEU A 95 -14.46 -0.09 -5.46
N ASP A 96 -14.83 -0.79 -6.53
CA ASP A 96 -15.94 -0.40 -7.42
C ASP A 96 -17.27 -0.35 -6.69
N ALA A 97 -17.51 -1.25 -5.72
CA ALA A 97 -18.74 -1.27 -4.93
C ALA A 97 -18.93 0.04 -4.14
N TYR A 98 -17.86 0.62 -3.60
CA TYR A 98 -17.92 1.92 -2.92
C TYR A 98 -18.20 3.07 -3.91
N LEU A 99 -17.55 3.06 -5.08
CA LEU A 99 -17.82 4.07 -6.11
C LEU A 99 -19.25 3.96 -6.66
N ALA A 100 -19.77 2.74 -6.84
CA ALA A 100 -21.17 2.50 -7.22
C ALA A 100 -22.15 2.99 -6.14
N ALA A 101 -21.81 2.78 -4.86
CA ALA A 101 -22.60 3.31 -3.74
C ALA A 101 -22.61 4.85 -3.73
N ALA A 102 -21.49 5.50 -4.04
CA ALA A 102 -21.44 6.96 -4.21
C ALA A 102 -22.24 7.43 -5.42
N ALA A 103 -22.12 6.74 -6.55
CA ALA A 103 -22.82 7.05 -7.80
C ALA A 103 -24.35 6.97 -7.64
N SER A 104 -24.85 5.90 -7.00
CA SER A 104 -26.29 5.74 -6.74
C SER A 104 -26.89 6.83 -5.84
N ARG A 105 -26.05 7.58 -5.13
CA ARG A 105 -26.41 8.72 -4.29
C ARG A 105 -26.17 10.07 -4.97
N GLY A 106 -25.79 10.10 -6.24
CA GLY A 106 -25.50 11.33 -6.99
C GLY A 106 -24.23 12.04 -6.57
N LEU A 107 -23.27 11.34 -5.95
CA LEU A 107 -22.02 11.93 -5.44
C LEU A 107 -20.87 11.91 -6.46
N LEU A 108 -21.09 11.34 -7.65
CA LEU A 108 -20.09 11.29 -8.72
C LEU A 108 -20.50 12.21 -9.88
N ASN A 109 -19.57 13.01 -10.35
CA ASN A 109 -19.62 13.78 -11.59
C ASN A 109 -18.22 13.87 -12.21
N GLU A 110 -18.08 14.46 -13.38
CA GLU A 110 -16.82 14.58 -14.12
C GLU A 110 -15.74 15.42 -13.40
N LYS A 111 -16.12 16.16 -12.36
CA LYS A 111 -15.21 16.94 -11.50
C LYS A 111 -14.89 16.25 -10.18
N THR A 112 -15.43 15.06 -9.92
CA THR A 112 -15.11 14.31 -8.71
C THR A 112 -13.64 13.87 -8.72
N VAL A 113 -12.98 14.07 -7.57
CA VAL A 113 -11.68 13.46 -7.26
C VAL A 113 -11.91 12.44 -6.14
N ALA A 114 -11.85 11.16 -6.47
CA ALA A 114 -11.93 10.09 -5.47
C ALA A 114 -10.56 9.83 -4.84
N VAL A 115 -10.51 9.66 -3.53
CA VAL A 115 -9.28 9.49 -2.75
C VAL A 115 -9.36 8.19 -1.97
N PHE A 116 -8.37 7.33 -2.18
CA PHE A 116 -8.20 6.08 -1.45
C PHE A 116 -7.06 6.18 -0.44
N PRO A 117 -7.00 5.30 0.58
CA PRO A 117 -6.07 5.45 1.69
C PRO A 117 -4.62 4.99 1.43
N GLU A 118 -3.73 5.33 2.34
CA GLU A 118 -2.34 4.86 2.33
C GLU A 118 -2.29 3.33 2.43
N TYR A 119 -1.26 2.72 1.83
CA TYR A 119 -0.97 1.29 1.82
C TYR A 119 -2.02 0.38 1.19
N LEU A 120 -3.15 0.91 0.72
CA LEU A 120 -4.21 0.13 0.08
C LEU A 120 -3.66 -0.78 -1.04
N GLY A 121 -2.74 -0.30 -1.87
CA GLY A 121 -2.13 -1.09 -2.95
C GLY A 121 -1.01 -2.02 -2.50
N THR A 122 -0.43 -1.81 -1.31
CA THR A 122 0.77 -2.55 -0.84
C THR A 122 0.47 -4.03 -0.58
N TRP A 123 -0.75 -4.34 -0.13
CA TRP A 123 -1.16 -5.70 0.18
C TRP A 123 -1.49 -6.56 -1.06
N LEU A 124 -1.43 -5.99 -2.27
CA LEU A 124 -1.33 -6.76 -3.51
C LEU A 124 -0.09 -7.68 -3.53
N ALA A 125 0.84 -7.53 -2.56
CA ALA A 125 1.85 -8.53 -2.25
C ALA A 125 1.28 -9.95 -1.99
N ALA A 126 0.01 -10.06 -1.59
CA ALA A 126 -0.69 -11.33 -1.39
C ALA A 126 -1.37 -11.87 -2.67
N LEU A 127 -1.27 -11.16 -3.81
CA LEU A 127 -1.99 -11.53 -5.04
C LEU A 127 -1.64 -12.95 -5.51
N GLY A 128 -2.68 -13.76 -5.74
CA GLY A 128 -2.59 -15.11 -6.27
C GLY A 128 -1.93 -16.12 -5.32
N GLU A 129 -1.76 -15.78 -4.04
CA GLU A 129 -1.15 -16.65 -3.04
C GLU A 129 -2.08 -17.74 -2.50
N LYS A 130 -1.49 -18.65 -1.70
CA LYS A 130 -2.20 -19.78 -1.10
C LYS A 130 -3.31 -19.28 -0.17
N ALA A 131 -4.39 -20.04 -0.06
CA ALA A 131 -5.51 -19.73 0.82
C ALA A 131 -5.10 -19.53 2.30
N SER A 132 -4.04 -20.21 2.73
CA SER A 132 -3.45 -20.08 4.07
C SER A 132 -2.73 -18.75 4.33
N VAL A 133 -2.39 -17.97 3.29
CA VAL A 133 -1.91 -16.60 3.43
C VAL A 133 -3.05 -15.69 3.88
N TYR A 134 -4.20 -15.78 3.21
CA TYR A 134 -5.37 -14.94 3.53
C TYR A 134 -6.07 -15.32 4.84
N ARG A 135 -6.03 -16.60 5.22
CA ARG A 135 -6.57 -17.09 6.50
C ARG A 135 -5.59 -16.97 7.67
N SER A 136 -4.39 -16.46 7.43
CA SER A 136 -3.43 -16.27 8.50
C SER A 136 -3.95 -15.19 9.45
N GLY A 137 -3.79 -15.38 10.75
CA GLY A 137 -4.05 -14.32 11.74
C GLY A 137 -2.86 -13.36 11.91
N SER A 138 -1.76 -13.53 11.17
CA SER A 138 -0.58 -12.68 11.30
C SER A 138 0.07 -12.34 9.97
N VAL A 139 0.39 -11.05 9.77
CA VAL A 139 1.06 -10.54 8.59
C VAL A 139 2.45 -11.16 8.47
N HIS A 140 3.16 -11.34 9.59
CA HIS A 140 4.48 -11.95 9.59
C HIS A 140 4.40 -13.41 9.12
N ALA A 141 3.46 -14.18 9.65
CA ALA A 141 3.25 -15.57 9.24
C ALA A 141 2.82 -15.68 7.78
N ALA A 142 1.93 -14.80 7.32
CA ALA A 142 1.47 -14.71 5.94
C ALA A 142 2.63 -14.40 4.98
N LEU A 143 3.41 -13.36 5.26
CA LEU A 143 4.55 -12.94 4.43
C LEU A 143 5.66 -13.99 4.38
N ARG A 144 5.96 -14.67 5.51
CA ARG A 144 6.88 -15.83 5.48
C ARG A 144 6.36 -16.93 4.59
N LEU A 145 5.07 -17.24 4.65
CA LEU A 145 4.48 -18.25 3.79
C LEU A 145 4.62 -17.87 2.31
N VAL A 146 4.42 -16.59 1.95
CA VAL A 146 4.69 -16.08 0.59
C VAL A 146 6.16 -16.28 0.20
N ALA A 147 7.11 -15.98 1.08
CA ALA A 147 8.52 -16.23 0.81
C ALA A 147 8.80 -17.74 0.56
N PHE A 148 8.19 -18.62 1.36
CA PHE A 148 8.33 -20.08 1.21
C PHE A 148 7.61 -20.64 -0.01
N THR A 149 6.57 -20.00 -0.54
CA THR A 149 5.92 -20.46 -1.78
C THR A 149 6.70 -20.07 -3.03
N HIS A 150 7.62 -19.10 -2.92
CA HIS A 150 8.42 -18.58 -4.03
C HIS A 150 9.92 -18.57 -3.69
N PRO A 151 10.53 -19.71 -3.28
CA PRO A 151 11.87 -19.71 -2.69
C PRO A 151 12.96 -19.17 -3.63
N LEU A 152 12.89 -19.48 -4.93
CA LEU A 152 13.88 -19.02 -5.91
C LEU A 152 13.77 -17.51 -6.17
N ALA A 153 12.55 -16.99 -6.31
CA ALA A 153 12.31 -15.58 -6.56
C ALA A 153 12.64 -14.75 -5.31
N PHE A 154 12.29 -15.26 -4.12
CA PHE A 154 12.64 -14.64 -2.84
C PHE A 154 14.15 -14.62 -2.61
N ALA A 155 14.85 -15.74 -2.83
CA ALA A 155 16.30 -15.81 -2.70
C ALA A 155 17.01 -14.82 -3.64
N ARG A 156 16.56 -14.73 -4.90
CA ARG A 156 17.09 -13.75 -5.86
C ARG A 156 16.86 -12.31 -5.37
N ALA A 157 15.67 -11.99 -4.90
CA ALA A 157 15.36 -10.65 -4.38
C ALA A 157 16.16 -10.33 -3.10
N LEU A 158 16.44 -11.31 -2.25
CA LEU A 158 17.23 -11.15 -1.04
C LEU A 158 18.70 -10.79 -1.32
N LEU A 159 19.24 -11.28 -2.44
CA LEU A 159 20.59 -10.93 -2.89
C LEU A 159 20.72 -9.45 -3.29
N THR A 160 19.64 -8.83 -3.76
CA THR A 160 19.61 -7.43 -4.19
C THR A 160 18.97 -6.50 -3.14
N SER A 161 18.62 -7.04 -1.96
CA SER A 161 18.03 -6.27 -0.86
C SER A 161 19.08 -5.91 0.18
N GLY A 162 19.45 -4.63 0.22
CA GLY A 162 20.43 -4.02 1.12
C GLY A 162 19.83 -3.22 2.28
N GLU A 163 18.51 -3.22 2.40
CA GLU A 163 17.75 -2.53 3.44
C GLU A 163 17.97 -3.17 4.83
N ARG A 164 17.67 -2.45 5.93
CA ARG A 164 17.84 -2.99 7.30
C ARG A 164 16.98 -4.24 7.52
N ASP A 165 15.74 -4.22 7.05
CA ASP A 165 14.84 -5.37 6.99
C ASP A 165 14.87 -6.00 5.59
N ARG A 166 15.95 -6.75 5.32
CA ARG A 166 16.21 -7.39 4.02
C ARG A 166 15.11 -8.36 3.60
N ALA A 167 14.49 -9.06 4.57
CA ALA A 167 13.48 -10.07 4.27
C ALA A 167 12.18 -9.44 3.78
N LYS A 168 11.71 -8.38 4.45
CA LYS A 168 10.56 -7.60 4.00
C LYS A 168 10.83 -6.94 2.65
N ALA A 169 12.02 -6.35 2.49
CA ALA A 169 12.40 -5.70 1.24
C ALA A 169 12.44 -6.69 0.05
N ALA A 170 13.01 -7.88 0.27
CA ALA A 170 13.04 -8.95 -0.73
C ALA A 170 11.64 -9.39 -1.14
N LEU A 171 10.70 -9.47 -0.21
CA LEU A 171 9.32 -9.85 -0.51
C LEU A 171 8.64 -8.82 -1.42
N PHE A 172 8.69 -7.54 -1.07
CA PHE A 172 8.10 -6.49 -1.89
C PHE A 172 8.78 -6.41 -3.26
N ARG A 173 10.11 -6.48 -3.31
CA ARG A 173 10.87 -6.48 -4.57
C ARG A 173 10.51 -7.68 -5.46
N MET A 174 10.32 -8.87 -4.86
CA MET A 174 9.88 -10.07 -5.57
C MET A 174 8.48 -9.91 -6.20
N LYS A 175 7.55 -9.26 -5.49
CA LYS A 175 6.15 -9.09 -5.93
C LYS A 175 5.90 -7.82 -6.74
N ALA A 176 6.87 -6.90 -6.80
CA ALA A 176 6.70 -5.52 -7.26
C ALA A 176 6.07 -5.38 -8.66
N ALA A 177 6.53 -6.16 -9.65
CA ALA A 177 5.99 -6.07 -11.01
C ALA A 177 4.51 -6.45 -11.08
N THR A 178 4.12 -7.53 -10.38
CA THR A 178 2.74 -7.99 -10.27
C THR A 178 1.88 -6.98 -9.52
N MET A 179 2.40 -6.44 -8.41
CA MET A 179 1.75 -5.40 -7.62
C MET A 179 1.48 -4.14 -8.45
N ALA A 180 2.50 -3.62 -9.15
CA ALA A 180 2.40 -2.42 -9.98
C ALA A 180 1.35 -2.58 -11.09
N GLY A 181 1.36 -3.72 -11.78
CA GLY A 181 0.38 -4.03 -12.83
C GLY A 181 -1.06 -4.11 -12.31
N ALA A 182 -1.28 -4.89 -11.25
CA ALA A 182 -2.62 -5.06 -10.67
C ALA A 182 -3.18 -3.75 -10.09
N TYR A 183 -2.32 -2.98 -9.44
CA TYR A 183 -2.64 -1.65 -8.92
C TYR A 183 -3.05 -0.69 -10.05
N GLN A 184 -2.21 -0.59 -11.09
CA GLN A 184 -2.50 0.29 -12.21
C GLN A 184 -3.79 -0.11 -12.93
N ASP A 185 -3.93 -1.38 -13.29
CA ASP A 185 -5.07 -1.84 -14.06
C ASP A 185 -6.39 -1.67 -13.30
N ALA A 186 -6.40 -1.92 -11.99
CA ALA A 186 -7.60 -1.71 -11.16
C ALA A 186 -8.03 -0.23 -11.18
N PHE A 187 -7.13 0.68 -10.84
CA PHE A 187 -7.47 2.10 -10.74
C PHE A 187 -7.69 2.78 -12.09
N ALA A 188 -6.96 2.40 -13.13
CA ALA A 188 -7.20 2.85 -14.49
C ALA A 188 -8.63 2.49 -14.96
N ARG A 189 -9.07 1.26 -14.69
CA ARG A 189 -10.43 0.81 -15.04
C ARG A 189 -11.50 1.55 -14.25
N LEU A 190 -11.28 1.75 -12.94
CA LEU A 190 -12.23 2.50 -12.11
C LEU A 190 -12.34 3.96 -12.56
N ALA A 191 -11.20 4.63 -12.81
CA ALA A 191 -11.19 6.01 -13.25
C ALA A 191 -11.90 6.20 -14.59
N ALA A 192 -11.63 5.33 -15.58
CA ALA A 192 -12.29 5.35 -16.88
C ALA A 192 -13.79 5.02 -16.79
N ARG A 193 -14.17 4.01 -15.99
CA ARG A 193 -15.56 3.58 -15.82
C ARG A 193 -16.43 4.70 -15.26
N TRP A 194 -15.95 5.36 -14.21
CA TRP A 194 -16.69 6.41 -13.52
C TRP A 194 -16.44 7.81 -14.08
N ARG A 195 -15.45 7.96 -14.96
CA ARG A 195 -15.02 9.22 -15.59
C ARG A 195 -14.63 10.29 -14.55
N ILE A 196 -13.88 9.86 -13.55
CA ILE A 196 -13.42 10.69 -12.42
C ILE A 196 -11.90 10.66 -12.30
N THR A 197 -11.32 11.66 -11.62
CA THR A 197 -9.92 11.57 -11.19
C THR A 197 -9.83 10.68 -9.96
N ILE A 198 -8.83 9.79 -9.91
CA ILE A 198 -8.60 8.93 -8.74
C ILE A 198 -7.18 9.13 -8.19
N VAL A 199 -7.10 9.45 -6.90
CA VAL A 199 -5.90 9.32 -6.07
C VAL A 199 -5.94 7.91 -5.49
N ALA A 200 -5.13 7.01 -6.04
CA ALA A 200 -5.27 5.56 -5.87
C ALA A 200 -4.82 5.00 -4.51
N GLY A 201 -4.69 5.87 -3.49
CA GLY A 201 -4.02 5.50 -2.26
C GLY A 201 -2.53 5.33 -2.49
N SER A 202 -1.85 4.55 -1.66
CA SER A 202 -0.42 4.33 -1.83
C SER A 202 -0.01 2.85 -1.93
N ILE A 203 1.17 2.66 -2.51
CA ILE A 203 1.78 1.37 -2.76
C ILE A 203 3.30 1.43 -2.54
N VAL A 204 3.87 0.37 -1.95
CA VAL A 204 5.32 0.20 -1.82
C VAL A 204 5.88 -0.48 -3.07
N LEU A 205 6.81 0.19 -3.75
CA LEU A 205 7.50 -0.34 -4.93
C LEU A 205 8.98 0.07 -4.92
N PRO A 206 9.89 -0.73 -5.52
CA PRO A 206 11.29 -0.37 -5.70
C PRO A 206 11.42 0.67 -6.82
N SER A 207 12.04 1.82 -6.52
CA SER A 207 12.29 2.96 -7.42
C SER A 207 11.26 3.10 -8.55
N PRO A 208 9.98 3.32 -8.21
CA PRO A 208 8.89 3.27 -9.18
C PRO A 208 8.91 4.50 -10.08
N ARG A 209 8.44 4.34 -11.31
CA ARG A 209 8.31 5.41 -12.30
C ARG A 209 7.19 5.10 -13.28
N VAL A 210 6.70 6.11 -13.97
CA VAL A 210 5.76 5.94 -15.08
C VAL A 210 6.53 6.07 -16.38
N GLU A 211 6.46 5.03 -17.22
CA GLU A 211 7.08 4.99 -18.54
C GLU A 211 6.01 4.65 -19.58
N ALA A 212 5.81 5.54 -20.55
CA ALA A 212 4.81 5.37 -21.62
C ALA A 212 3.42 4.98 -21.07
N GLY A 213 2.96 5.67 -20.01
CA GLY A 213 1.67 5.42 -19.37
C GLY A 213 1.59 4.11 -18.56
N ARG A 214 2.72 3.48 -18.21
CA ARG A 214 2.79 2.28 -17.37
C ARG A 214 3.58 2.55 -16.10
N LEU A 215 3.02 2.16 -14.95
CA LEU A 215 3.70 2.13 -13.67
C LEU A 215 4.66 0.95 -13.65
N VAL A 216 5.95 1.25 -13.60
CA VAL A 216 7.04 0.28 -13.63
C VAL A 216 7.77 0.30 -12.29
N ALA A 217 7.92 -0.88 -11.69
CA ALA A 217 8.82 -1.10 -10.57
C ALA A 217 10.27 -1.21 -11.09
N GLY A 218 11.17 -0.39 -10.54
CA GLY A 218 12.60 -0.44 -10.79
C GLY A 218 13.33 -1.46 -9.92
N ASP A 219 14.63 -1.28 -9.77
CA ASP A 219 15.53 -2.16 -9.01
C ASP A 219 16.18 -1.48 -7.79
N GLY A 220 16.02 -0.16 -7.63
CA GLY A 220 16.54 0.61 -6.50
C GLY A 220 15.71 0.51 -5.22
N SER A 221 15.86 1.48 -4.33
CA SER A 221 15.26 1.50 -2.99
C SER A 221 13.73 1.42 -3.00
N LEU A 222 13.14 0.79 -1.98
CA LEU A 222 11.69 0.80 -1.81
C LEU A 222 11.18 2.16 -1.36
N GLU A 223 10.11 2.59 -2.00
CA GLU A 223 9.46 3.88 -1.78
C GLU A 223 7.96 3.66 -1.62
N ASN A 224 7.33 4.43 -0.74
CA ASN A 224 5.88 4.49 -0.62
C ASN A 224 5.37 5.62 -1.53
N VAL A 225 4.60 5.26 -2.57
CA VAL A 225 4.18 6.18 -3.61
C VAL A 225 2.68 6.14 -3.85
N SER A 226 2.10 7.26 -4.27
CA SER A 226 0.73 7.35 -4.78
C SER A 226 0.74 7.73 -6.26
N ALA A 227 -0.10 7.05 -7.04
CA ALA A 227 -0.30 7.32 -8.46
C ALA A 227 -1.68 7.96 -8.66
N ILE A 228 -1.76 8.90 -9.59
CA ILE A 228 -2.98 9.63 -9.92
C ILE A 228 -3.48 9.15 -11.28
N PHE A 229 -4.76 8.84 -11.37
CA PHE A 229 -5.43 8.38 -12.58
C PHE A 229 -6.40 9.43 -13.08
N ARG A 230 -6.31 9.73 -14.37
CA ARG A 230 -7.15 10.68 -15.08
C ARG A 230 -8.51 10.03 -15.43
N PRO A 231 -9.55 10.84 -15.73
CA PRO A 231 -10.89 10.35 -16.08
C PRO A 231 -10.98 9.39 -17.28
N ASP A 232 -9.94 9.32 -18.12
CA ASP A 232 -9.84 8.39 -19.24
C ASP A 232 -9.14 7.05 -18.87
N GLY A 233 -8.72 6.90 -17.61
CA GLY A 233 -7.96 5.76 -17.11
C GLY A 233 -6.45 5.88 -17.26
N GLY A 234 -5.93 6.95 -17.85
CA GLY A 234 -4.49 7.17 -17.96
C GLY A 234 -3.87 7.54 -16.62
N VAL A 235 -2.68 7.02 -16.32
CA VAL A 235 -1.88 7.42 -15.15
C VAL A 235 -1.12 8.71 -15.44
N GLU A 236 -0.96 9.57 -14.44
CA GLU A 236 -0.09 10.75 -14.49
C GLU A 236 1.39 10.34 -14.48
N ASP A 237 2.24 11.06 -15.22
CA ASP A 237 3.68 10.73 -15.31
C ASP A 237 4.42 10.90 -13.98
N ALA A 238 3.96 11.85 -13.15
CA ALA A 238 4.53 12.12 -11.84
C ALA A 238 3.86 11.25 -10.75
N LEU A 239 4.70 10.64 -9.90
CA LEU A 239 4.27 9.95 -8.69
C LEU A 239 4.45 10.85 -7.47
N VAL A 240 3.50 10.80 -6.55
CA VAL A 240 3.65 11.38 -5.22
C VAL A 240 4.47 10.40 -4.38
N ARG A 241 5.49 10.87 -3.67
CA ARG A 241 6.41 10.02 -2.91
C ARG A 241 6.43 10.48 -1.46
N LYS A 242 6.33 9.54 -0.51
CA LYS A 242 6.32 9.83 0.92
C LYS A 242 7.66 10.43 1.34
N ALA A 243 7.62 11.59 1.97
CA ALA A 243 8.82 12.32 2.37
C ALA A 243 9.25 12.01 3.80
N TYR A 244 8.30 11.66 4.67
CA TYR A 244 8.55 11.39 6.08
C TYR A 244 8.09 9.97 6.46
N PRO A 245 8.87 8.92 6.17
CA PRO A 245 8.60 7.59 6.69
C PRO A 245 8.73 7.56 8.22
N ILE A 246 7.79 6.88 8.89
CA ILE A 246 7.84 6.64 10.35
C ILE A 246 8.95 5.64 10.71
N GLU A 247 9.25 5.46 11.99
CA GLU A 247 10.40 4.63 12.42
C GLU A 247 10.30 3.15 11.96
N GLU A 248 9.10 2.59 11.98
CA GLU A 248 8.80 1.21 11.55
C GLU A 248 9.07 1.03 10.04
N GLU A 249 8.82 2.09 9.27
CA GLU A 249 8.98 2.11 7.81
C GLU A 249 10.44 2.24 7.39
N LYS A 250 11.24 3.03 8.13
CA LYS A 250 12.66 3.26 7.83
C LYS A 250 13.52 2.00 7.76
N ALA A 251 13.03 0.89 8.32
CA ALA A 251 13.74 -0.38 8.19
C ALA A 251 13.81 -0.87 6.73
N PHE A 252 12.88 -0.45 5.87
CA PHE A 252 12.78 -0.94 4.49
C PHE A 252 12.43 0.14 3.46
N LEU A 253 11.96 1.32 3.86
CA LEU A 253 11.65 2.44 2.97
C LEU A 253 12.71 3.55 3.05
N VAL A 254 12.86 4.28 1.94
CA VAL A 254 13.61 5.55 1.92
C VAL A 254 12.68 6.75 2.00
N ALA A 255 13.18 7.83 2.60
CA ALA A 255 12.53 9.14 2.58
C ALA A 255 12.78 9.82 1.23
N CYS A 256 11.74 10.37 0.60
CA CYS A 256 11.85 11.08 -0.68
C CYS A 256 11.81 12.61 -0.48
N PRO A 257 12.65 13.40 -1.18
CA PRO A 257 12.67 14.85 -0.97
C PRO A 257 11.34 15.55 -1.30
N LEU A 258 10.86 16.42 -0.39
CA LEU A 258 9.68 17.27 -0.61
C LEU A 258 9.84 18.23 -1.81
N SER A 259 11.06 18.57 -2.20
CA SER A 259 11.31 19.50 -3.33
C SER A 259 10.69 18.99 -4.65
N GLY A 260 10.49 17.67 -4.78
CA GLY A 260 9.87 17.03 -5.93
C GLY A 260 8.35 16.94 -5.89
N LEU A 261 7.67 17.52 -4.89
CA LEU A 261 6.22 17.34 -4.68
C LEU A 261 5.41 17.82 -5.92
N PRO A 262 4.71 16.90 -6.63
CA PRO A 262 3.96 17.24 -7.83
C PRO A 262 2.60 17.87 -7.49
N VAL A 263 2.03 18.57 -8.48
CA VAL A 263 0.66 19.09 -8.44
C VAL A 263 -0.01 18.74 -9.76
N PHE A 264 -1.25 18.28 -9.69
CA PHE A 264 -1.98 17.72 -10.83
C PHE A 264 -3.13 18.65 -11.23
N ALA A 265 -3.37 18.79 -12.53
CA ALA A 265 -4.55 19.51 -13.01
C ALA A 265 -5.74 18.54 -13.05
N THR A 266 -6.84 18.91 -12.39
CA THR A 266 -8.09 18.14 -12.42
C THR A 266 -9.25 19.04 -12.86
N PRO A 267 -10.39 18.47 -13.29
CA PRO A 267 -11.56 19.29 -13.62
C PRO A 267 -12.14 20.10 -12.44
N ALA A 268 -11.83 19.73 -11.18
CA ALA A 268 -12.19 20.50 -9.99
C ALA A 268 -11.13 21.53 -9.54
N GLY A 269 -9.92 21.50 -10.12
CA GLY A 269 -8.83 22.43 -9.80
C GLY A 269 -7.47 21.75 -9.64
N ARG A 270 -6.48 22.53 -9.17
CA ARG A 270 -5.11 22.05 -8.94
C ARG A 270 -5.04 21.19 -7.67
N LEU A 271 -4.68 19.93 -7.82
CA LEU A 271 -4.64 18.94 -6.75
C LEU A 271 -3.22 18.78 -6.19
N GLY A 272 -3.07 19.01 -4.89
CA GLY A 272 -1.93 18.58 -4.09
C GLY A 272 -2.25 17.30 -3.33
N VAL A 273 -1.25 16.44 -3.17
CA VAL A 273 -1.37 15.16 -2.46
C VAL A 273 -0.19 15.04 -1.50
N LEU A 274 -0.47 14.69 -0.24
CA LEU A 274 0.52 14.31 0.78
C LEU A 274 0.24 12.89 1.23
N ILE A 275 1.25 12.15 1.72
CA ILE A 275 1.05 10.79 2.21
C ILE A 275 1.24 10.77 3.73
N CYS A 276 0.14 10.58 4.45
CA CYS A 276 0.12 10.32 5.90
C CYS A 276 0.96 11.29 6.72
N ALA A 277 2.09 10.82 7.27
CA ALA A 277 3.05 11.59 8.06
C ALA A 277 3.52 12.88 7.36
N ASP A 278 3.52 12.95 6.02
CA ASP A 278 3.84 14.20 5.30
C ASP A 278 2.93 15.38 5.70
N SER A 279 1.68 15.07 6.06
CA SER A 279 0.67 16.02 6.55
C SER A 279 1.07 16.67 7.88
N TRP A 280 2.02 16.10 8.61
CA TRP A 280 2.44 16.61 9.91
C TRP A 280 3.50 17.72 9.83
N TYR A 281 4.03 18.00 8.64
CA TYR A 281 5.17 18.90 8.45
C TYR A 281 4.75 20.19 7.71
N PRO A 282 5.00 21.39 8.29
CA PRO A 282 4.56 22.66 7.71
C PRO A 282 5.16 22.95 6.33
N GLU A 283 6.38 22.46 6.08
CA GLU A 283 7.11 22.68 4.84
C GLU A 283 6.35 22.14 3.62
N ALA A 284 5.65 21.00 3.77
CA ALA A 284 4.83 20.43 2.72
C ALA A 284 3.69 21.38 2.28
N TYR A 285 3.00 22.00 3.25
CA TYR A 285 1.94 22.99 3.00
C TYR A 285 2.49 24.24 2.32
N ARG A 286 3.66 24.73 2.77
CA ARG A 286 4.31 25.90 2.18
C ARG A 286 4.65 25.69 0.71
N LEU A 287 5.19 24.52 0.36
CA LEU A 287 5.53 24.15 -1.02
C LEU A 287 4.27 24.01 -1.89
N LEU A 288 3.22 23.39 -1.38
CA LEU A 288 1.95 23.27 -2.10
C LEU A 288 1.26 24.63 -2.30
N ARG A 289 1.28 25.50 -1.28
CA ARG A 289 0.79 26.88 -1.40
C ARG A 289 1.51 27.64 -2.50
N ALA A 290 2.84 27.54 -2.56
CA ALA A 290 3.64 28.18 -3.61
C ALA A 290 3.24 27.69 -5.02
N LYS A 291 2.75 26.46 -5.14
CA LYS A 291 2.22 25.86 -6.38
C LYS A 291 0.74 26.16 -6.64
N LYS A 292 0.10 26.99 -5.80
CA LYS A 292 -1.29 27.48 -5.93
C LYS A 292 -2.29 26.33 -6.10
N ILE A 293 -2.29 25.38 -5.18
CA ILE A 293 -3.27 24.29 -5.19
C ILE A 293 -4.67 24.81 -4.83
N ASP A 294 -5.70 24.19 -5.41
CA ASP A 294 -7.10 24.38 -5.06
C ASP A 294 -7.59 23.29 -4.09
N LEU A 295 -7.02 22.09 -4.20
CA LEU A 295 -7.47 20.88 -3.50
C LEU A 295 -6.28 20.22 -2.80
N LEU A 296 -6.48 19.72 -1.58
CA LEU A 296 -5.45 18.99 -0.84
C LEU A 296 -5.98 17.68 -0.29
N VAL A 297 -5.37 16.56 -0.65
CA VAL A 297 -5.78 15.24 -0.18
C VAL A 297 -4.65 14.52 0.53
N VAL A 298 -4.99 13.72 1.53
CA VAL A 298 -4.05 12.98 2.36
C VAL A 298 -4.52 11.54 2.53
N PRO A 299 -4.03 10.59 1.74
CA PRO A 299 -4.12 9.17 2.05
C PRO A 299 -3.31 8.86 3.31
N SER A 300 -3.93 8.21 4.29
CA SER A 300 -3.29 7.86 5.58
C SER A 300 -3.61 6.43 6.00
N TYR A 301 -2.82 5.92 6.93
CA TYR A 301 -3.07 4.71 7.67
C TYR A 301 -2.55 4.88 9.09
N ALA A 302 -3.32 4.43 10.08
CA ALA A 302 -2.91 4.34 11.46
C ALA A 302 -3.00 2.87 11.87
N ALA A 303 -1.84 2.25 12.09
CA ALA A 303 -1.75 0.88 12.56
C ALA A 303 -2.08 0.79 14.05
N ASP A 304 -2.33 -0.43 14.53
CA ASP A 304 -2.78 -0.77 15.88
C ASP A 304 -4.19 -0.32 16.25
N ASP A 305 -4.96 -1.26 16.79
CA ASP A 305 -6.29 -0.99 17.31
C ASP A 305 -6.22 0.02 18.46
N ASP A 306 -7.09 1.04 18.42
CA ASP A 306 -7.26 2.06 19.49
C ASP A 306 -6.13 3.07 19.57
N CYS A 307 -5.21 3.11 18.62
CA CYS A 307 -4.12 4.09 18.66
C CYS A 307 -4.67 5.53 18.73
N TRP A 308 -5.83 5.80 18.12
CA TRP A 308 -6.42 7.14 18.04
C TRP A 308 -6.74 7.77 19.40
N ASN A 309 -7.09 6.96 20.40
CA ASN A 309 -7.48 7.45 21.73
C ASN A 309 -6.34 7.35 22.75
N ARG A 310 -5.20 6.76 22.39
CA ARG A 310 -4.02 6.66 23.26
C ARG A 310 -3.27 8.00 23.31
N PRO A 311 -2.49 8.27 24.38
CA PRO A 311 -1.61 9.42 24.43
C PRO A 311 -0.64 9.44 23.25
N TRP A 312 -0.59 10.57 22.54
CA TRP A 312 0.32 10.81 21.43
C TRP A 312 1.77 10.77 21.91
N ARG A 313 2.62 10.01 21.24
CA ARG A 313 4.02 9.79 21.65
C ARG A 313 5.00 10.80 21.07
N GLY A 314 4.50 11.78 20.32
CA GLY A 314 5.33 12.72 19.59
C GLY A 314 5.62 12.25 18.17
N TYR A 315 6.50 12.98 17.50
CA TYR A 315 6.93 12.65 16.14
C TYR A 315 7.87 11.43 16.15
N ASP A 316 7.57 10.46 15.31
CA ASP A 316 8.44 9.37 14.95
C ASP A 316 8.89 9.53 13.48
N GLY A 317 10.07 9.03 13.13
CA GLY A 317 10.56 9.08 11.75
C GLY A 317 11.28 10.38 11.33
N ALA A 318 10.97 11.54 11.90
CA ALA A 318 11.79 12.73 11.68
C ALA A 318 11.72 13.71 12.85
N PRO A 319 12.67 14.67 12.93
CA PRO A 319 12.63 15.70 13.97
C PRO A 319 11.29 16.46 13.95
N ALA A 320 10.74 16.69 15.15
CA ALA A 320 9.53 17.48 15.30
C ALA A 320 9.72 18.89 14.70
N PRO A 321 8.75 19.41 13.93
CA PRO A 321 8.73 20.80 13.48
C PRO A 321 8.82 21.79 14.65
N SER A 322 9.39 22.96 14.39
CA SER A 322 9.59 24.00 15.41
C SER A 322 8.30 24.65 15.93
N ASP A 323 7.17 24.42 15.26
CA ASP A 323 5.85 24.92 15.67
C ASP A 323 5.06 23.94 16.55
N VAL A 324 5.66 22.79 16.90
CA VAL A 324 5.08 21.80 17.82
C VAL A 324 5.32 22.24 19.25
N ASP A 325 4.29 22.13 20.10
CA ASP A 325 4.41 22.38 21.52
C ASP A 325 4.89 21.09 22.21
N PRO A 326 6.08 21.06 22.83
CA PRO A 326 6.57 19.88 23.52
C PRO A 326 5.65 19.41 24.66
N ALA A 327 4.84 20.30 25.25
CA ALA A 327 3.90 19.96 26.30
C ALA A 327 2.67 19.17 25.80
N ASP A 328 2.46 19.08 24.48
CA ASP A 328 1.39 18.29 23.88
C ASP A 328 1.73 16.80 23.80
N VAL A 329 3.02 16.45 23.83
CA VAL A 329 3.49 15.05 23.84
C VAL A 329 3.09 14.38 25.16
N GLY A 330 2.41 13.24 25.06
CA GLY A 330 1.84 12.52 26.20
C GLY A 330 0.58 13.16 26.80
N ARG A 331 0.21 14.38 26.39
CA ARG A 331 -0.98 15.11 26.86
C ARG A 331 -2.15 14.97 25.89
N LEU A 332 -1.90 15.19 24.59
CA LEU A 332 -2.90 14.95 23.56
C LEU A 332 -3.08 13.46 23.34
N THR A 333 -4.26 13.05 22.88
CA THR A 333 -4.41 11.75 22.23
C THR A 333 -3.81 11.80 20.83
N GLU A 334 -3.52 10.64 20.24
CA GLU A 334 -3.08 10.51 18.85
C GLU A 334 -4.03 11.26 17.89
N GLY A 335 -5.33 11.06 18.05
CA GLY A 335 -6.34 11.77 17.27
C GLY A 335 -6.34 13.29 17.50
N GLY A 336 -6.14 13.74 18.74
CA GLY A 336 -5.99 15.16 19.06
C GLY A 336 -4.75 15.77 18.40
N ALA A 337 -3.65 15.02 18.35
CA ALA A 337 -2.44 15.43 17.67
C ALA A 337 -2.62 15.46 16.14
N TRP A 338 -3.29 14.48 15.53
CA TRP A 338 -3.69 14.52 14.12
C TRP A 338 -4.56 15.74 13.80
N SER A 339 -5.54 16.07 14.64
CA SER A 339 -6.38 17.25 14.46
C SER A 339 -5.58 18.55 14.56
N ARG A 340 -4.61 18.64 15.47
CA ARG A 340 -3.85 19.86 15.72
C ARG A 340 -2.68 20.06 14.75
N TYR A 341 -1.92 19.01 14.48
CA TYR A 341 -0.62 19.08 13.82
C TYR A 341 -0.60 18.48 12.41
N ALA A 342 -1.72 17.95 11.90
CA ALA A 342 -1.83 17.48 10.52
C ALA A 342 -2.80 18.34 9.68
N LEU A 343 -3.47 17.73 8.69
CA LEU A 343 -4.34 18.41 7.72
C LEU A 343 -5.27 19.43 8.36
N ALA A 344 -6.05 19.07 9.39
CA ALA A 344 -7.05 19.95 9.97
C ALA A 344 -6.45 21.25 10.53
N GLY A 345 -5.48 21.15 11.44
CA GLY A 345 -4.85 22.32 12.05
C GLY A 345 -3.93 23.10 11.11
N ARG A 346 -3.39 22.47 10.06
CA ARG A 346 -2.49 23.11 9.09
C ARG A 346 -3.18 23.58 7.81
N PHE A 347 -4.46 23.24 7.58
CA PHE A 347 -5.13 23.43 6.30
C PHE A 347 -5.07 24.86 5.77
N ALA A 348 -5.30 25.86 6.63
CA ALA A 348 -5.27 27.28 6.24
C ALA A 348 -3.92 27.70 5.62
N SER A 349 -2.81 27.07 6.02
CA SER A 349 -1.49 27.34 5.47
C SER A 349 -1.29 26.81 4.05
N SER A 350 -2.13 25.89 3.56
CA SER A 350 -2.06 25.35 2.19
C SER A 350 -2.55 26.33 1.11
N GLY A 351 -3.49 27.21 1.45
CA GLY A 351 -4.21 28.03 0.46
C GLY A 351 -5.22 27.26 -0.39
N ALA A 352 -5.46 25.96 -0.13
CA ALA A 352 -6.50 25.17 -0.78
C ALA A 352 -7.90 25.58 -0.31
N ARG A 353 -8.90 25.28 -1.13
CA ARG A 353 -10.33 25.55 -0.86
C ARG A 353 -11.04 24.38 -0.18
N ALA A 354 -10.61 23.17 -0.50
CA ALA A 354 -11.14 21.94 0.09
C ALA A 354 -10.01 20.94 0.31
N GLY A 355 -10.16 20.10 1.33
CA GLY A 355 -9.26 18.99 1.55
C GLY A 355 -9.87 17.83 2.30
N VAL A 356 -9.25 16.66 2.14
CA VAL A 356 -9.67 15.44 2.83
C VAL A 356 -8.46 14.64 3.32
N ASN A 357 -8.57 14.04 4.50
CA ASN A 357 -7.67 13.00 5.00
C ASN A 357 -8.46 11.70 5.11
N VAL A 358 -7.98 10.61 4.51
CA VAL A 358 -8.69 9.33 4.46
C VAL A 358 -7.82 8.21 4.99
N PHE A 359 -8.33 7.45 5.96
CA PHE A 359 -7.60 6.38 6.64
C PHE A 359 -8.00 5.00 6.14
N LEU A 360 -7.03 4.10 5.96
CA LEU A 360 -7.30 2.69 5.64
C LEU A 360 -8.04 2.02 6.80
N ARG A 361 -9.04 1.19 6.50
CA ARG A 361 -9.77 0.39 7.47
C ARG A 361 -9.81 -1.07 7.07
N GLY A 362 -10.01 -1.93 8.05
CA GLY A 362 -10.27 -3.34 7.87
C GLY A 362 -9.34 -4.27 8.63
N GLU A 363 -9.72 -5.55 8.66
CA GLU A 363 -9.04 -6.61 9.40
C GLU A 363 -7.89 -7.20 8.57
N LEU A 364 -6.84 -6.40 8.37
CA LEU A 364 -5.65 -6.82 7.61
C LEU A 364 -4.67 -7.60 8.49
N TRP A 365 -4.94 -8.90 8.64
CA TRP A 365 -4.17 -9.76 9.55
C TRP A 365 -4.14 -9.18 10.98
N ASP A 366 -2.96 -9.11 11.60
CA ASP A 366 -2.72 -8.55 12.94
C ASP A 366 -2.16 -7.11 12.91
N LEU A 367 -2.32 -6.39 11.80
CA LEU A 367 -1.81 -5.01 11.69
C LEU A 367 -2.63 -4.01 12.51
N GLY A 368 -3.90 -4.36 12.78
CA GLY A 368 -4.90 -3.45 13.33
C GLY A 368 -5.23 -2.29 12.39
N ASP A 369 -6.21 -1.50 12.80
CA ASP A 369 -6.56 -0.27 12.12
C ASP A 369 -7.14 0.76 13.10
N ASP A 370 -6.82 2.02 12.85
CA ASP A 370 -7.53 3.14 13.46
C ASP A 370 -7.56 4.33 12.49
N GLY A 371 -7.82 5.54 13.00
CA GLY A 371 -7.92 6.74 12.18
C GLY A 371 -9.35 7.23 12.01
N ARG A 372 -9.55 8.55 12.03
CA ARG A 372 -10.81 9.16 11.63
C ARG A 372 -10.57 10.03 10.41
N SER A 373 -11.29 9.74 9.33
CA SER A 373 -11.20 10.54 8.12
C SER A 373 -11.75 11.95 8.39
N VAL A 374 -11.08 12.96 7.83
CA VAL A 374 -11.38 14.37 8.11
C VAL A 374 -11.62 15.12 6.81
N LEU A 375 -12.64 15.96 6.80
CA LEU A 375 -12.99 16.87 5.73
C LEU A 375 -12.70 18.30 6.19
N VAL A 376 -12.08 19.10 5.33
CA VAL A 376 -11.72 20.49 5.62
C VAL A 376 -12.12 21.38 4.45
N SER A 377 -12.55 22.60 4.77
CA SER A 377 -12.91 23.63 3.79
C SER A 377 -12.31 24.97 4.21
N ALA A 378 -12.05 25.84 3.24
CA ALA A 378 -11.60 27.20 3.53
C ALA A 378 -12.71 28.06 4.16
N GLU A 379 -13.98 27.66 4.01
CA GLU A 379 -15.15 28.42 4.45
C GLU A 379 -15.69 27.99 5.83
N GLY A 380 -15.12 26.96 6.45
CA GLY A 380 -15.66 26.44 7.70
C GLY A 380 -14.70 25.55 8.47
N GLU A 381 -15.14 25.14 9.66
CA GLU A 381 -14.36 24.26 10.53
C GLU A 381 -14.20 22.86 9.93
N ALA A 382 -13.13 22.19 10.33
CA ALA A 382 -12.88 20.80 9.98
C ALA A 382 -14.01 19.90 10.49
N LYS A 383 -14.55 19.05 9.62
CA LYS A 383 -15.52 18.01 9.99
C LYS A 383 -14.84 16.65 9.93
N ALA A 384 -14.61 16.04 11.09
CA ALA A 384 -14.21 14.63 11.13
C ALA A 384 -15.45 13.74 10.97
N THR A 385 -15.25 12.46 10.66
CA THR A 385 -16.30 11.48 10.93
C THR A 385 -16.62 11.48 12.43
N GLU A 386 -17.77 12.06 12.79
CA GLU A 386 -18.31 12.10 14.15
C GLU A 386 -19.06 10.79 14.48
N GLY A 387 -18.41 9.64 14.37
CA GLY A 387 -18.95 8.34 14.78
C GLY A 387 -20.04 7.75 13.85
N SER A 388 -19.98 6.45 13.57
CA SER A 388 -20.89 5.53 14.28
C SER A 388 -20.36 4.10 14.44
N ARG A 389 -19.30 3.73 13.70
CA ARG A 389 -18.65 2.43 13.80
C ARG A 389 -17.15 2.58 13.71
N ARG A 390 -16.48 2.20 14.80
CA ARG A 390 -15.02 2.03 14.82
C ARG A 390 -14.55 1.04 13.74
N ASP A 391 -15.42 0.13 13.30
CA ASP A 391 -15.00 -1.05 12.53
C ASP A 391 -15.72 -1.18 11.17
N GLY A 392 -16.15 -0.08 10.55
CA GLY A 392 -16.96 -0.10 9.31
C GLY A 392 -16.37 0.73 8.15
N PRO A 393 -16.76 0.43 6.90
CA PRO A 393 -16.39 1.25 5.76
C PRO A 393 -17.19 2.55 5.74
N ALA A 394 -16.61 3.60 5.17
CA ALA A 394 -17.24 4.90 5.02
C ALA A 394 -16.95 5.55 3.66
N ILE A 395 -17.88 6.37 3.20
CA ILE A 395 -17.66 7.34 2.12
C ILE A 395 -17.94 8.72 2.67
N LEU A 396 -16.95 9.60 2.55
CA LEU A 396 -17.07 10.99 2.97
C LEU A 396 -16.99 11.89 1.74
N ASN A 397 -17.96 12.78 1.60
CA ASN A 397 -18.05 13.69 0.47
C ASN A 397 -17.86 15.15 0.90
N GLN A 398 -16.78 15.76 0.43
CA GLN A 398 -16.48 17.18 0.59
C GLN A 398 -16.79 17.90 -0.72
N TRP A 399 -17.87 18.68 -0.77
CA TRP A 399 -18.10 19.58 -1.89
C TRP A 399 -17.06 20.70 -1.92
N VAL A 400 -16.57 21.03 -3.11
CA VAL A 400 -15.60 22.13 -3.28
C VAL A 400 -16.38 23.44 -3.31
N PRO A 401 -16.12 24.40 -2.40
CA PRO A 401 -16.80 25.70 -2.44
C PRO A 401 -16.43 26.47 -3.70
N ALA A 402 -17.33 27.23 -4.32
CA ALA A 402 -17.05 27.96 -5.56
C ALA A 402 -15.87 28.95 -5.41
N ARG A 403 -15.22 29.31 -6.52
CA ARG A 403 -14.24 30.41 -6.45
C ARG A 403 -15.00 31.72 -6.20
N PRO A 404 -14.50 32.61 -5.32
CA PRO A 404 -15.02 33.97 -5.23
C PRO A 404 -15.01 34.58 -6.63
N ARG A 405 -16.13 35.14 -7.07
CA ARG A 405 -16.14 35.93 -8.32
C ARG A 405 -15.26 37.17 -8.08
N PRO A 406 -14.39 37.53 -9.04
CA PRO A 406 -13.53 38.69 -8.92
C PRO A 406 -14.30 40.00 -8.77
#